data_AF-A0A401LDI6-F1
#
_entry.id   AF-A0A401LDI6-F1
#
_cell.length_a   1.000
_cell.length_b   1.000
_cell.length_c   1.000
_cell.angle_alpha   90.00
_cell.angle_beta   90.00
_cell.angle_gamma   90.00
#
_symmetry.space_group_name_H-M   'P 1'
#
loop_
_entity.id
_entity.type
_entity.pdbx_description
1 polymer ?
#
loop_
_entity_poly.entity_id
_entity_poly.type
_entity_poly.pdbx_seq_one_letter_code
_entity_poly.pdbx_strand_id
1 'polypeptide(L)' 'MTEMYFQLVINQRRTCDEKNKTVKSVPKTQLSAVKDLLKERGYDLNGYKAE' A
#
# COMPACT_ATOMS: atom_id res chain seq x y z
N MET A 1 12.26 5.39 0.95
CA MET A 1 11.69 4.21 1.65
C MET A 1 10.19 4.08 1.42
N THR A 2 9.37 5.09 1.75
CA THR A 2 7.90 5.07 1.54
C THR A 2 7.52 4.83 0.07
N GLU A 3 8.19 5.48 -0.88
CA GLU A 3 7.90 5.32 -2.31
C GLU A 3 8.21 3.91 -2.85
N MET A 4 9.24 3.24 -2.31
CA MET A 4 9.53 1.85 -2.63
C MET A 4 8.42 0.92 -2.12
N TYR A 5 7.90 1.15 -0.92
CA TYR A 5 6.75 0.41 -0.40
C TYR A 5 5.47 0.72 -1.17
N PHE A 6 5.26 1.97 -1.58
CA PHE A 6 4.16 2.35 -2.46
C PHE A 6 4.22 1.58 -3.79
N GLN A 7 5.40 1.54 -4.43
CA GLN A 7 5.63 0.73 -5.63
C GLN A 7 5.37 -0.75 -5.40
N LEU A 8 5.71 -1.30 -4.24
CA LEU A 8 5.40 -2.69 -3.89
C LEU A 8 3.89 -2.92 -3.71
N VAL A 9 3.14 -1.93 -3.21
CA VAL A 9 1.69 -2.04 -3.03
C VAL A 9 0.97 -1.98 -4.38
N ILE A 10 1.29 -1.02 -5.25
CA ILE A 10 0.72 -0.96 -6.61
C ILE A 10 1.13 -2.17 -7.49
N ASN A 11 2.29 -2.78 -7.24
CA ASN A 11 2.71 -4.02 -7.89
C ASN A 11 2.16 -5.28 -7.21
N GLN A 12 1.22 -5.13 -6.26
CA GLN A 12 0.60 -6.25 -5.54
C GLN A 12 1.62 -7.21 -4.90
N ARG A 13 2.80 -6.71 -4.54
CA ARG A 13 3.82 -7.45 -3.79
C ARG A 13 3.64 -7.29 -2.29
N ARG A 14 3.01 -6.18 -1.88
CA ARG A 14 2.62 -5.90 -0.51
C ARG A 14 1.24 -5.26 -0.46
N THR A 15 0.68 -5.20 0.73
CA THR A 15 -0.61 -4.56 0.99
C THR A 15 -0.54 -3.65 2.20
N CYS A 16 -1.28 -2.55 2.20
CA CYS A 16 -1.56 -1.76 3.40
C CYS A 16 -2.83 -2.26 4.13
N ASP A 17 -3.48 -3.29 3.61
CA ASP A 17 -4.68 -3.89 4.16
C ASP A 17 -4.33 -5.11 5.04
N GLU A 18 -4.71 -5.07 6.32
CA GLU A 18 -4.43 -6.14 7.27
C GLU A 18 -5.34 -7.37 7.09
N LYS A 19 -6.45 -7.23 6.34
CA LYS A 19 -7.34 -8.36 6.03
C LYS A 19 -6.84 -9.15 4.83
N ASN A 20 -6.02 -8.55 3.96
CA ASN A 20 -5.51 -9.22 2.78
C ASN A 20 -4.32 -10.14 3.11
N LYS A 21 -4.60 -11.43 3.34
CA LYS A 21 -3.58 -12.47 3.60
C LYS A 21 -2.81 -12.94 2.36
N THR A 22 -3.16 -12.43 1.18
CA THR A 22 -2.56 -12.87 -0.09
C THR A 22 -1.10 -12.40 -0.20
N VAL A 23 -0.76 -11.25 0.38
CA VAL A 23 0.57 -10.63 0.27
C VAL A 23 1.01 -10.03 1.60
N LYS A 24 2.32 -9.89 1.81
CA LYS A 24 2.86 -9.35 3.07
C LYS A 24 2.45 -7.90 3.27
N SER A 25 2.04 -7.54 4.47
CA SER A 25 1.70 -6.17 4.78
C SER A 25 2.94 -5.25 4.78
N VAL A 26 2.73 -3.96 4.48
CA VAL A 26 3.75 -2.91 4.66
C VAL A 26 4.09 -2.82 6.16
N PRO A 27 5.37 -2.66 6.55
CA PRO A 27 5.74 -2.53 7.96
C PRO A 27 5.02 -1.33 8.60
N LYS A 28 4.56 -1.50 9.85
CA LYS A 28 3.76 -0.51 10.59
C LYS A 28 4.38 0.89 10.60
N THR A 29 5.70 0.99 10.68
CA THR A 29 6.44 2.25 10.67
C THR A 29 6.21 3.07 9.39
N GLN A 30 6.06 2.40 8.25
CA GLN A 30 5.85 3.04 6.95
C GLN A 30 4.38 2.97 6.49
N LEU A 31 3.56 2.17 7.15
CA LEU A 31 2.19 1.89 6.74
C LEU A 31 1.34 3.16 6.69
N SER A 32 1.43 4.03 7.69
CA SER A 32 0.72 5.32 7.69
C SER A 32 1.15 6.21 6.53
N ALA A 33 2.46 6.33 6.29
CA ALA A 33 2.98 7.16 5.20
C ALA A 33 2.60 6.61 3.80
N VAL A 34 2.59 5.29 3.63
CA VAL A 34 2.16 4.66 2.37
C VAL A 34 0.64 4.78 2.19
N LYS A 35 -0.16 4.66 3.25
CA LYS A 35 -1.61 4.89 3.20
C LYS A 35 -1.95 6.31 2.76
N ASP A 36 -1.24 7.29 3.30
CA ASP A 36 -1.44 8.70 2.93
C ASP A 36 -1.10 8.94 1.46
N LEU A 37 0.03 8.39 1.00
CA LEU A 37 0.47 8.49 -0.40
C LEU A 37 -0.49 7.76 -1.38
N LEU A 38 -1.02 6.60 -0.99
CA LEU A 38 -2.05 5.88 -1.75
C LEU A 38 -3.31 6.73 -1.88
N LYS A 39 -3.79 7.29 -0.77
CA LYS A 39 -4.98 8.15 -0.76
C LYS A 39 -4.79 9.42 -1.61
N GLU A 40 -3.64 10.07 -1.49
CA GLU A 40 -3.29 11.26 -2.28
C GLU A 40 -3.29 10.97 -3.79
N ARG A 41 -2.79 9.80 -4.19
CA ARG A 41 -2.76 9.39 -5.59
C ARG A 41 -4.03 8.69 -6.09
N GLY A 42 -5.06 8.51 -5.26
CA GLY A 42 -6.31 7.85 -5.63
C GLY A 42 -6.20 6.32 -5.74
N TYR A 43 -5.32 5.71 -4.97
CA TYR A 43 -5.17 4.26 -4.88
C TYR A 43 -5.75 3.73 -3.57
N ASP A 44 -6.29 2.52 -3.64
CA ASP A 44 -6.79 1.77 -2.50
C ASP A 44 -5.65 1.17 -1.68
N LEU A 45 -5.97 0.65 -0.48
CA LEU A 45 -5.00 0.03 0.44
C LEU A 45 -4.28 -1.18 -0.14
N ASN A 46 -4.88 -1.81 -1.15
CA ASN A 46 -4.29 -2.92 -1.90
C ASN A 46 -3.53 -2.47 -3.15
N GLY A 47 -3.41 -1.17 -3.42
CA GLY A 47 -2.74 -0.65 -4.62
C GLY A 47 -3.58 -0.71 -5.89
N TYR A 48 -4.88 -1.04 -5.77
CA TYR A 48 -5.82 -0.90 -6.88
C TYR A 48 -6.14 0.57 -7.07
N LYS A 49 -6.09 1.04 -8.32
CA LYS A 49 -6.53 2.39 -8.63
C LYS A 49 -8.04 2.43 -8.39
N ALA A 50 -8.50 3.33 -7.52
CA ALA A 50 -9.93 3.62 -7.42
C ALA A 50 -10.29 4.41 -8.69
N GLU A 51 -10.67 3.68 -9.75
CA GLU A 51 -11.32 4.25 -10.92
C GLU A 51 -12.78 4.59 -10.60
#